data_AF-A0A7C8D3J0-F1
#
_entry.id   AF-A0A7C8D3J0-F1
#
_cell.length_a   1.000
_cell.length_b   1.000
_cell.length_c   1.000
_cell.angle_alpha   90.00
_cell.angle_beta   90.00
_cell.angle_gamma   90.00
#
_symmetry.space_group_name_H-M   'P 1'
#
loop_
_entity.id
_entity.type
_entity.pdbx_description
1 polymer ?
#
loop_
_entity_poly.entity_id
_entity_poly.type
_entity_poly.pdbx_seq_one_letter_code
_entity_poly.pdbx_strand_id
1 'polypeptide(L)' 'MNDLVIHLCLFGLISAVIVMMSAFFTETEDGAALKSFPRRLLHFLVGCGILTGLMLAVEATLASV' A
#
# COMPACT_ATOMS: atom_id res chain seq x y z
N MET A 1 -3.09 -19.96 6.88
CA MET A 1 -1.78 -19.25 6.87
C MET A 1 -1.27 -18.99 5.45
N ASN A 2 -1.23 -19.98 4.54
CA ASN A 2 -0.83 -19.75 3.13
C ASN A 2 -1.66 -18.67 2.42
N ASP A 3 -2.96 -18.61 2.70
CA ASP A 3 -3.86 -17.64 2.06
C ASP A 3 -3.52 -16.18 2.39
N LEU A 4 -3.10 -15.92 3.64
CA LEU A 4 -2.72 -14.59 4.10
C LEU A 4 -1.44 -14.10 3.42
N VAL A 5 -0.46 -15.00 3.27
CA VAL A 5 0.81 -14.68 2.59
C VAL A 5 0.56 -14.41 1.10
N ILE A 6 -0.25 -15.23 0.45
CA ILE A 6 -0.64 -15.03 -0.95
C ILE A 6 -1.37 -13.70 -1.13
N HIS A 7 -2.31 -13.36 -0.24
CA HIS A 7 -2.99 -12.08 -0.26
C HIS A 7 -2.02 -10.90 -0.07
N LEU A 8 -1.08 -11.00 0.86
CA LEU A 8 -0.09 -9.94 1.09
C LEU A 8 0.82 -9.74 -0.13
N CYS A 9 1.24 -10.83 -0.77
CA CYS A 9 2.03 -10.78 -2.00
C CYS A 9 1.25 -10.17 -3.16
N LEU A 10 0.00 -10.58 -3.38
CA LEU A 10 -0.87 -10.01 -4.42
C LEU A 10 -1.13 -8.53 -4.17
N PHE A 11 -1.39 -8.15 -2.92
CA PHE A 11 -1.58 -6.76 -2.51
C PHE A 11 -0.32 -5.92 -2.76
N GLY A 12 0.86 -6.44 -2.36
CA GLY A 12 2.15 -5.80 -2.62
C GLY A 12 2.42 -5.60 -4.12
N LEU A 13 2.09 -6.60 -4.94
CA LEU A 13 2.30 -6.55 -6.38
C LEU A 13 1.38 -5.53 -7.06
N ILE A 14 0.09 -5.52 -6.72
CA ILE A 14 -0.88 -4.56 -7.27
C ILE A 14 -0.55 -3.12 -6.81
N SER A 15 -0.24 -2.93 -5.52
CA SER A 15 0.12 -1.61 -4.99
C SER A 15 1.41 -1.08 -5.62
N ALA A 16 2.39 -1.93 -5.90
CA ALA A 16 3.59 -1.53 -6.64
C ALA A 16 3.26 -0.98 -8.04
N VAL A 17 2.38 -1.65 -8.80
CA VAL A 17 1.96 -1.17 -10.14
C VAL A 17 1.22 0.17 -10.05
N ILE A 18 0.29 0.32 -9.09
CA ILE A 18 -0.47 1.56 -8.89
C ILE A 18 0.46 2.73 -8.56
N VAL A 19 1.37 2.53 -7.60
CA VAL A 19 2.32 3.57 -7.18
C VAL A 19 3.31 3.90 -8.30
N MET A 20 3.69 2.92 -9.11
CA MET A 20 4.58 3.09 -10.25
C MET A 20 3.93 3.97 -11.32
N MET A 21 2.69 3.65 -11.70
CA MET A 21 1.90 4.49 -12.61
C MET A 21 1.74 5.90 -12.05
N SER A 22 1.39 6.04 -10.77
CA SER A 22 1.30 7.36 -10.13
C SER A 22 2.62 8.14 -10.19
N ALA A 23 3.78 7.49 -10.02
CA ALA A 23 5.09 8.13 -10.11
C ALA A 23 5.37 8.62 -11.54
N PHE A 24 5.12 7.80 -12.56
CA PHE A 24 5.29 8.18 -13.97
C PHE A 24 4.33 9.28 -14.42
N PHE A 25 3.13 9.37 -13.86
CA PHE A 25 2.21 10.47 -14.16
C PHE A 25 2.51 11.75 -13.38
N THR A 26 3.26 11.68 -12.27
CA THR A 26 3.60 12.87 -11.47
C THR A 26 4.88 13.54 -11.96
N GLU A 27 5.88 12.76 -12.36
CA GLU A 27 7.20 13.24 -12.75
C GLU A 27 7.33 13.23 -14.28
N THR A 28 7.82 14.33 -14.87
CA THR A 28 8.03 14.44 -16.32
C THR A 28 9.29 13.73 -16.81
N GLU A 29 10.20 13.37 -15.90
CA GLU A 29 11.47 12.71 -16.20
C GLU A 29 11.59 11.33 -15.51
N ASP A 30 11.93 10.30 -16.28
CA ASP A 30 12.00 8.90 -15.81
C ASP A 30 13.00 8.69 -14.66
N GLY A 31 14.11 9.45 -14.65
CA GLY A 31 15.16 9.32 -13.63
C GLY A 31 14.68 9.73 -12.23
N ALA A 32 13.88 10.79 -12.12
CA ALA A 32 13.29 11.22 -10.86
C ALA A 32 12.15 10.29 -10.42
N ALA A 33 11.36 9.80 -11.38
CA ALA A 33 10.24 8.87 -11.15
C ALA A 33 10.72 7.57 -10.48
N LEU A 34 11.78 6.95 -10.98
CA LEU A 34 12.31 5.69 -10.44
C LEU A 34 12.92 5.85 -9.04
N LYS A 35 13.50 7.03 -8.74
CA LYS A 35 14.09 7.30 -7.42
C LYS A 35 13.05 7.62 -6.35
N SER A 36 11.94 8.24 -6.74
CA SER A 36 10.84 8.57 -5.82
C SER A 36 9.92 7.36 -5.54
N PHE A 37 9.89 6.40 -6.46
CA PHE A 37 9.06 5.20 -6.39
C PHE A 37 9.16 4.40 -5.07
N PRO A 38 10.34 3.95 -4.58
CA PRO A 38 10.41 3.13 -3.38
C PRO A 38 9.93 3.87 -2.12
N ARG A 39 10.18 5.19 -2.05
CA ARG A 39 9.72 6.02 -0.93
C ARG A 39 8.21 6.20 -0.95
N ARG A 40 7.62 6.45 -2.12
CA ARG A 40 6.16 6.52 -2.31
C ARG A 40 5.49 5.19 -1.97
N LEU A 41 6.08 4.06 -2.37
CA LEU A 41 5.55 2.74 -2.08
C LEU A 41 5.55 2.46 -0.57
N LEU A 42 6.61 2.84 0.15
CA LEU A 42 6.65 2.74 1.61
C LEU A 42 5.57 3.60 2.27
N HIS A 43 5.39 4.86 1.86
CA HIS A 43 4.32 5.70 2.38
C HIS A 43 2.93 5.10 2.13
N PHE A 44 2.70 4.53 0.95
CA PHE A 44 1.45 3.86 0.60
C PHE A 44 1.20 2.64 1.49
N LEU A 45 2.19 1.76 1.64
CA LEU A 45 2.09 0.56 2.49
C LEU A 45 1.84 0.93 3.96
N VAL A 46 2.55 1.94 4.48
CA VAL A 46 2.33 2.44 5.84
C VAL A 46 0.91 3.01 6.00
N GLY A 47 0.44 3.79 5.03
CA GLY A 47 -0.93 4.32 5.02
C GLY A 47 -1.98 3.21 5.04
N CYS A 48 -1.81 2.17 4.20
CA CYS A 48 -2.68 1.00 4.21
C CYS A 48 -2.62 0.23 5.54
N GLY A 49 -1.43 0.06 6.12
CA GLY A 49 -1.28 -0.58 7.44
C GLY A 49 -1.99 0.17 8.55
N ILE A 50 -1.92 1.51 8.57
CA ILE A 50 -2.67 2.35 9.51
C ILE A 50 -4.17 2.13 9.31
N LEU A 51 -4.64 2.14 8.06
CA LEU A 51 -6.05 1.99 7.72
C LEU A 51 -6.59 0.61 8.12
N THR A 52 -5.82 -0.46 7.89
CA THR A 52 -6.12 -1.80 8.39
C THR A 52 -6.18 -1.84 9.92
N GLY A 53 -5.22 -1.22 10.61
CA GLY A 53 -5.24 -1.13 12.08
C GLY A 53 -6.47 -0.39 12.61
N LEU A 54 -6.90 0.67 11.92
CA LEU A 54 -8.07 1.45 12.26
C LEU A 54 -9.36 0.65 12.02
N MET A 55 -9.44 -0.09 10.92
CA MET A 55 -10.52 -1.07 10.65
C MET A 55 -10.62 -2.11 11.77
N LEU A 56 -9.49 -2.71 12.17
CA LEU A 56 -9.47 -3.72 13.25
C LEU A 56 -9.88 -3.12 14.61
N ALA A 57 -9.48 -1.87 14.90
CA ALA A 57 -9.89 -1.17 16.12
C ALA A 57 -11.39 -0.85 16.12
N VAL A 58 -11.94 -0.47 14.96
CA VAL A 58 -13.37 -0.24 14.78
C VAL A 58 -14.15 -1.55 14.88
N GLU A 59 -13.69 -2.62 14.25
CA GLU A 59 -14.27 -3.96 14.38
C GLU A 59 -14.27 -4.41 15.85
N ALA A 60 -13.16 -4.24 16.57
CA ALA A 60 -13.08 -4.59 17.99
C ALA A 60 -14.03 -3.78 18.89
N THR A 61 -14.32 -2.52 18.55
CA THR A 61 -15.22 -1.66 19.33
C THR A 61 -16.69 -1.79 18.94
N LEU A 62 -17.01 -1.97 17.65
CA LEU A 62 -18.39 -2.08 17.16
C LEU A 62 -18.91 -3.52 17.15
N ALA A 63 -18.05 -4.54 17.00
CA ALA A 63 -18.48 -5.94 17.04
C ALA A 63 -18.46 -6.51 18.47
N SER A 64 -17.88 -5.81 19.45
CA SER A 64 -17.97 -6.20 20.87
C SER A 64 -19.12 -5.53 21.64
N VAL A 65 -19.92 -4.69 20.97
CA VAL A 65 -21.20 -4.15 21.46
C VAL A 65 -22.35 -4.95 20.85
#